data_AF-A0A931P6V5-F1
#
_entry.id   AF-A0A931P6V5-F1
#
_cell.length_a   1.000
_cell.length_b   1.000
_cell.length_c   1.000
_cell.angle_alpha   90.00
_cell.angle_beta   90.00
_cell.angle_gamma   90.00
#
_symmetry.space_group_name_H-M   'P 1'
#
loop_
_entity.id
_entity.type
_entity.pdbx_description
1 polymer ?
#
loop_
_entity_poly.entity_id
_entity_poly.type
_entity_poly.pdbx_seq_one_letter_code
_entity_poly.pdbx_strand_id
1 'polypeptide(L)'
;MLVVALVAISFWAFDTVRMNRRSERYRSYAAYNDEMVRRCRDIVAMDPIERARKSVEAYDDPYLFNPAWTKEMISYHSRVRDIFAHAAEHPREPLPPHPQNP
;
A
#
# COMPACT_ATOMS: atom_id res chain seq x y z
N MET A 1 -36.16 24.89 13.77
CA MET A 1 -35.51 23.62 14.18
C MET A 1 -35.35 22.63 13.03
N LEU A 2 -36.36 22.43 12.16
CA LEU A 2 -36.27 21.51 11.00
C LEU A 2 -35.10 21.80 10.03
N VAL A 3 -34.82 23.06 9.72
CA VAL A 3 -33.72 23.44 8.81
C VAL A 3 -32.34 23.05 9.36
N VAL A 4 -32.12 23.25 10.66
CA VAL A 4 -30.84 22.90 11.32
C VAL A 4 -30.63 21.38 11.33
N ALA A 5 -31.70 20.60 11.55
CA ALA A 5 -31.65 19.15 11.50
C ALA A 5 -31.29 18.63 10.10
N LEU A 6 -31.89 19.19 9.04
CA LEU A 6 -31.57 18.80 7.66
C LEU A 6 -30.12 19.11 7.28
N VAL A 7 -29.59 20.26 7.71
CA VAL A 7 -28.19 20.64 7.50
C VAL A 7 -27.26 19.66 8.23
N ALA A 8 -27.54 19.34 9.49
CA ALA A 8 -26.74 18.38 10.28
C ALA A 8 -26.69 16.99 9.64
N ILE A 9 -27.84 16.47 9.16
CA ILE A 9 -27.91 15.18 8.47
C ILE A 9 -27.07 15.20 7.18
N SER A 10 -27.15 16.30 6.42
CA SER A 10 -26.41 16.46 5.16
C SER A 10 -24.90 16.48 5.40
N PHE A 11 -24.44 17.21 6.43
CA PHE A 11 -23.04 17.23 6.84
C PHE A 11 -22.55 15.85 7.30
N TRP A 12 -23.35 15.14 8.10
CA TRP A 12 -23.00 13.80 8.57
C TRP A 12 -22.91 12.78 7.43
N ALA A 13 -23.85 12.81 6.48
CA ALA A 13 -23.83 11.95 5.30
C ALA A 13 -22.58 12.24 4.45
N PHE A 14 -22.24 13.50 4.24
CA PHE A 14 -21.04 13.89 3.49
C PHE A 14 -19.75 13.44 4.17
N ASP A 15 -19.61 13.62 5.49
CA ASP A 15 -18.43 13.16 6.24
C ASP A 15 -18.29 11.63 6.16
N THR A 16 -19.40 10.90 6.31
CA THR A 16 -19.42 9.43 6.23
C THR A 16 -18.96 8.94 4.85
N VAL A 17 -19.46 9.52 3.76
CA VAL A 17 -19.04 9.16 2.40
C VAL A 17 -17.57 9.46 2.17
N ARG A 18 -17.08 10.62 2.65
CA ARG A 18 -15.68 11.01 2.56
C ARG A 18 -14.78 10.02 3.31
N MET A 19 -15.17 9.60 4.51
CA MET A 19 -14.41 8.64 5.32
C MET A 19 -14.38 7.25 4.68
N ASN A 20 -15.51 6.77 4.14
CA ASN A 20 -15.56 5.49 3.44
C ASN A 20 -14.63 5.47 2.22
N ARG A 21 -14.68 6.49 1.37
CA ARG A 21 -13.78 6.61 0.22
C ARG A 21 -12.31 6.68 0.62
N ARG A 22 -12.00 7.33 1.74
CA ARG A 22 -10.63 7.41 2.28
C ARG A 22 -10.15 6.05 2.78
N SER A 23 -11.00 5.33 3.53
CA SER A 23 -10.74 3.96 3.97
C SER A 23 -10.51 3.02 2.78
N GLU A 24 -11.36 3.08 1.75
CA GLU A 24 -11.20 2.28 0.53
C GLU A 24 -9.86 2.53 -0.16
N ARG A 25 -9.46 3.80 -0.33
CA ARG A 25 -8.14 4.13 -0.89
C ARG A 25 -7.01 3.50 -0.08
N TYR A 26 -7.07 3.59 1.25
CA TYR A 26 -6.08 2.97 2.12
C TYR A 26 -6.05 1.45 2.01
N ARG A 27 -7.21 0.79 1.89
CA ARG A 27 -7.27 -0.65 1.60
C ARG A 27 -6.61 -0.99 0.28
N SER A 28 -6.85 -0.21 -0.78
CA SER A 28 -6.19 -0.40 -2.08
C SER A 28 -4.68 -0.25 -1.99
N TYR A 29 -4.18 0.75 -1.25
CA TYR A 29 -2.74 0.91 -1.03
C TYR A 29 -2.13 -0.23 -0.21
N ALA A 30 -2.82 -0.70 0.83
CA ALA A 30 -2.38 -1.86 1.61
C ALA A 30 -2.32 -3.12 0.73
N ALA A 31 -3.36 -3.38 -0.07
CA ALA A 31 -3.42 -4.53 -0.98
C ALA A 31 -2.29 -4.50 -2.03
N TYR A 32 -2.02 -3.32 -2.61
CA TYR A 32 -0.90 -3.16 -3.55
C TYR A 32 0.45 -3.49 -2.88
N ASN A 33 0.68 -3.01 -1.66
CA ASN A 33 1.94 -3.30 -0.97
C ASN A 33 2.05 -4.77 -0.53
N ASP A 34 0.93 -5.42 -0.20
CA ASP A 34 0.92 -6.85 0.08
C ASP A 34 1.26 -7.68 -1.18
N GLU A 35 0.74 -7.28 -2.34
CA GLU A 35 1.12 -7.87 -3.63
C GLU A 35 2.61 -7.67 -3.92
N MET A 36 3.16 -6.49 -3.65
CA MET A 36 4.59 -6.22 -3.80
C MET A 36 5.45 -7.07 -2.86
N VAL A 37 5.02 -7.27 -1.60
CA VAL A 37 5.70 -8.18 -0.66
C VAL A 37 5.74 -9.61 -1.23
N ARG A 38 4.61 -10.10 -1.74
CA ARG A 38 4.54 -11.42 -2.37
C ARG A 38 5.48 -11.51 -3.56
N ARG A 39 5.42 -10.55 -4.49
CA ARG A 39 6.30 -10.49 -5.66
C ARG A 39 7.78 -10.48 -5.26
N CYS A 40 8.17 -9.67 -4.28
CA CYS A 40 9.56 -9.61 -3.82
C CYS A 40 10.01 -10.95 -3.21
N ARG A 41 9.15 -11.63 -2.45
CA ARG A 41 9.44 -12.97 -1.92
C ARG A 41 9.61 -14.00 -3.03
N ASP A 42 8.74 -13.96 -4.05
CA ASP A 42 8.81 -14.85 -5.20
C ASP A 42 10.13 -14.63 -5.98
N ILE A 43 10.56 -13.38 -6.15
CA ILE A 43 11.84 -13.04 -6.81
C ILE A 43 13.04 -13.50 -5.99
N VAL A 44 13.00 -13.34 -4.67
CA VAL A 44 14.07 -13.81 -3.76
C VAL A 44 14.17 -15.33 -3.75
N ALA A 45 13.03 -16.03 -3.87
CA ALA A 45 12.97 -17.49 -3.96
C ALA A 45 13.29 -18.05 -5.36
N MET A 46 13.27 -17.19 -6.40
CA MET A 46 13.56 -17.58 -7.77
C MET A 46 15.00 -18.05 -7.94
N ASP A 47 15.21 -19.07 -8.78
CA ASP A 47 16.54 -19.54 -9.15
C ASP A 47 17.38 -18.40 -9.79
N PRO A 48 18.67 -18.25 -9.45
CA PRO A 48 19.50 -17.17 -9.96
C PRO A 48 19.63 -17.13 -11.50
N ILE A 49 19.67 -18.30 -12.16
CA ILE A 49 19.77 -18.38 -13.63
C ILE A 49 18.45 -17.94 -14.25
N GLU A 50 17.33 -18.41 -13.70
CA GLU A 50 16.00 -17.99 -14.15
C GLU A 50 15.78 -16.48 -13.96
N ARG A 51 16.22 -15.93 -12.82
CA ARG A 51 16.11 -14.50 -12.52
C ARG A 51 16.90 -13.64 -13.50
N ALA A 52 18.13 -14.05 -13.84
CA ALA A 52 18.96 -13.36 -14.82
C ALA A 52 18.34 -13.38 -16.22
N ARG A 53 17.69 -14.49 -16.61
CA ARG A 53 16.95 -14.56 -17.87
C ARG A 53 15.76 -13.60 -17.88
N LYS A 54 14.95 -13.60 -16.81
CA LYS A 54 13.81 -12.69 -16.67
C LYS A 54 14.22 -11.23 -16.58
N SER A 55 15.37 -10.90 -15.96
CA SER A 55 15.86 -9.52 -15.89
C SER A 55 16.22 -8.97 -17.27
N VAL A 56 16.73 -9.80 -18.18
CA VAL A 56 17.01 -9.41 -19.57
C VAL A 56 15.70 -9.15 -20.34
N GLU A 57 14.67 -9.96 -20.11
CA GLU A 57 13.34 -9.79 -20.74
C GLU A 57 12.59 -8.56 -20.20
N ALA A 58 12.74 -8.25 -18.91
CA ALA A 58 12.00 -7.20 -18.23
C ALA A 58 12.52 -5.76 -18.47
N TYR A 59 13.61 -5.63 -19.22
CA TYR A 59 14.29 -4.39 -19.67
C TYR A 59 14.69 -3.33 -18.64
N ASP A 60 14.13 -3.29 -17.43
CA ASP A 60 14.50 -2.37 -16.33
C ASP A 60 13.76 -2.68 -15.01
N ASP A 61 13.42 -3.94 -14.70
CA ASP A 61 12.79 -4.28 -13.41
C ASP A 61 13.83 -4.30 -12.27
N PRO A 62 13.87 -3.30 -11.38
CA PRO A 62 14.90 -3.18 -10.35
C PRO A 62 14.86 -4.33 -9.34
N TYR A 63 13.69 -4.96 -9.17
CA TYR A 63 13.52 -6.09 -8.25
C TYR A 63 14.23 -7.35 -8.76
N LEU A 64 14.36 -7.53 -10.07
CA LEU A 64 15.04 -8.71 -10.63
C LEU A 64 16.56 -8.57 -10.61
N PHE A 65 17.08 -7.35 -10.73
CA PHE A 65 18.52 -7.06 -10.86
C PHE A 65 19.27 -7.20 -9.54
N ASN A 66 18.69 -6.69 -8.44
CA ASN A 66 19.36 -6.69 -7.14
C ASN A 66 18.55 -7.47 -6.09
N PRO A 67 18.86 -8.77 -5.88
CA PRO A 67 18.14 -9.58 -4.91
C PRO A 67 18.41 -9.18 -3.45
N ALA A 68 19.53 -8.51 -3.16
CA ALA A 68 19.80 -8.00 -1.81
C ALA A 68 18.89 -6.81 -1.49
N TRP A 69 18.84 -5.82 -2.39
CA TRP A 69 17.91 -4.69 -2.29
C TRP A 69 16.45 -5.17 -2.28
N THR A 70 16.09 -6.17 -3.08
CA THR A 70 14.74 -6.76 -3.08
C THR A 70 14.34 -7.34 -1.73
N LYS A 71 15.29 -7.90 -0.96
CA LYS A 71 15.01 -8.35 0.42
C LYS A 71 14.70 -7.17 1.34
N GLU A 72 15.38 -6.04 1.18
CA GLU A 72 15.11 -4.82 1.94
C GLU A 72 13.74 -4.24 1.57
N MET A 73 13.37 -4.32 0.29
CA MET A 73 12.05 -3.92 -0.19
C MET A 73 10.89 -4.73 0.40
N ILE A 74 11.10 -6.01 0.77
CA ILE A 74 10.09 -6.80 1.51
C ILE A 74 9.75 -6.09 2.83
N SER A 75 10.77 -5.65 3.57
CA SER A 75 10.58 -4.95 4.84
C SER A 75 9.90 -3.60 4.63
N TYR A 76 10.37 -2.82 3.65
CA TYR A 76 9.76 -1.54 3.28
C TYR A 76 8.26 -1.69 2.96
N HIS A 77 7.89 -2.55 2.01
CA HIS A 77 6.51 -2.75 1.61
C HIS A 77 5.64 -3.33 2.71
N SER A 78 6.19 -4.22 3.56
CA SER A 78 5.46 -4.72 4.73
C SER A 78 5.08 -3.59 5.68
N ARG A 79 6.02 -2.67 5.97
CA ARG A 79 5.75 -1.50 6.83
C ARG A 79 4.73 -0.56 6.20
N VAL A 80 4.83 -0.29 4.90
CA VAL A 80 3.87 0.55 4.18
C VAL A 80 2.47 -0.08 4.18
N ARG A 81 2.38 -1.40 3.93
CA ARG A 81 1.12 -2.16 4.03
C ARG A 81 0.49 -1.98 5.41
N ASP A 82 1.25 -2.18 6.47
CA ASP A 82 0.74 -2.13 7.85
C ASP A 82 0.24 -0.73 8.20
N ILE A 83 0.96 0.32 7.77
CA ILE A 83 0.53 1.72 7.92
C ILE A 83 -0.84 1.95 7.24
N PHE A 84 -1.00 1.50 6.00
CA PHE A 84 -2.23 1.72 5.26
C PHE A 84 -3.38 0.80 5.70
N ALA A 85 -3.09 -0.39 6.19
CA ALA A 85 -4.08 -1.27 6.81
C ALA A 85 -4.65 -0.62 8.08
N HIS A 86 -3.78 -0.10 8.97
CA HIS A 86 -4.20 0.67 10.14
C HIS A 86 -5.00 1.92 9.74
N ALA A 87 -4.52 2.69 8.76
CA ALA A 87 -5.21 3.89 8.29
C ALA A 87 -6.58 3.59 7.68
N ALA A 88 -6.78 2.41 7.07
CA ALA A 88 -8.07 1.99 6.56
C ALA A 88 -9.10 1.74 7.67
N GLU A 89 -8.65 1.25 8.83
CA GLU A 89 -9.48 1.06 10.03
C GLU A 89 -9.72 2.40 10.76
N HIS A 90 -8.74 3.30 10.70
CA HIS A 90 -8.74 4.60 11.36
C HIS A 90 -8.60 5.78 10.37
N PRO A 91 -9.53 5.98 9.41
CA PRO A 91 -9.36 6.94 8.32
C PRO A 91 -9.38 8.41 8.74
N ARG A 92 -9.65 8.70 10.01
CA ARG A 92 -9.58 10.06 10.58
C ARG A 92 -8.21 10.40 11.15
N GLU A 93 -7.41 9.40 11.50
CA GLU A 93 -6.08 9.59 12.06
C GLU A 93 -5.12 10.15 10.98
N PRO A 94 -4.13 10.97 11.39
CA PRO A 94 -3.05 11.36 10.50
C PRO A 94 -2.24 10.11 10.13
N LEU A 95 -1.77 10.06 8.88
CA LEU A 95 -0.87 9.00 8.46
C LEU A 95 0.49 9.18 9.18
N PRO A 96 1.08 8.10 9.73
CA PRO A 96 2.45 8.15 10.19
C PRO A 96 3.40 8.45 9.01
N PRO A 97 4.61 8.97 9.28
CA PRO A 97 5.58 9.22 8.23
C PRO A 97 5.88 7.92 7.46
N HIS A 98 5.96 8.04 6.13
CA HIS A 98 6.34 6.91 5.30
C HIS A 98 7.74 6.42 5.66
N PRO A 99 7.97 5.08 5.68
CA PRO A 99 9.32 4.56 5.78
C PRO A 99 10.17 5.10 4.62
N GLN A 100 11.47 5.25 4.85
CA GLN A 100 12.39 5.60 3.76
C GLN A 100 12.60 4.39 2.88
N ASN A 101 12.58 4.60 1.56
CA ASN A 101 12.96 3.59 0.59
C ASN A 101 14.47 3.36 0.71
N PRO A 102 14.93 2.11 0.93
CA PRO A 102 16.36 1.78 0.99
C PRO A 102 17.12 2.08 -0.31
#